data_AF-A0A972UA38-F1
#
_entry.id   AF-A0A972UA38-F1
#
_cell.length_a   1.000
_cell.length_b   1.000
_cell.length_c   1.000
_cell.angle_alpha   90.00
_cell.angle_beta   90.00
_cell.angle_gamma   90.00
#
_symmetry.space_group_name_H-M   'P 1'
#
loop_
_entity.id
_entity.type
_entity.pdbx_description
1 polymer ?
#
loop_
_entity_poly.entity_id
_entity_poly.type
_entity_poly.pdbx_seq_one_letter_code
_entity_poly.pdbx_strand_id
1 'polypeptide(L)'
;MYQRHLYDLLIAGLVICSASLEIGASGVASKCLQEQTDKAVLPVMAVVQVAGDDLTPLVALLEDRLSRNESYVLVDREHIDKVLKEQELAALSAARSVAGRMAVGHLLGADLLVLLSKHTTARPYYEVVISETSHGLRLQVSILPIGKEVI
;
A
#
# COMPACT_ATOMS: atom_id res chain seq x y z
N MET A 1 -14.43 11.90 11.30
CA MET A 1 -14.16 12.62 10.02
C MET A 1 -12.65 12.83 9.75
N TYR A 2 -11.75 12.20 10.53
CA TYR A 2 -10.27 12.34 10.41
C TYR A 2 -9.62 11.40 9.39
N GLN A 3 -10.27 10.29 9.04
CA GLN A 3 -9.68 9.26 8.18
C GLN A 3 -9.45 9.72 6.72
N ARG A 4 -10.25 10.67 6.19
CA ARG A 4 -10.14 11.12 4.79
C ARG A 4 -8.81 11.79 4.46
N HIS A 5 -8.27 12.61 5.35
CA HIS A 5 -7.01 13.32 5.09
C HIS A 5 -5.78 12.41 5.08
N LEU A 6 -5.79 11.34 5.88
CA LEU A 6 -4.72 10.36 5.88
C LEU A 6 -4.72 9.53 4.60
N TYR A 7 -5.92 9.17 4.11
CA TYR A 7 -6.08 8.54 2.80
C TYR A 7 -5.68 9.47 1.66
N ASP A 8 -6.01 10.77 1.72
CA ASP A 8 -5.59 11.73 0.69
C ASP A 8 -4.07 11.89 0.60
N LEU A 9 -3.33 11.81 1.71
CA LEU A 9 -1.86 11.84 1.70
C LEU A 9 -1.25 10.56 1.13
N LEU A 10 -1.88 9.42 1.39
CA LEU A 10 -1.47 8.10 0.90
C LEU A 10 -1.81 7.94 -0.58
N ILE A 11 -2.99 8.42 -1.00
CA ILE A 11 -3.42 8.59 -2.40
C ILE A 11 -2.44 9.53 -3.11
N ALA A 12 -2.09 10.68 -2.54
CA ALA A 12 -1.13 11.61 -3.14
C ALA A 12 0.26 10.96 -3.29
N GLY A 13 0.78 10.28 -2.26
CA GLY A 13 2.07 9.60 -2.31
C GLY A 13 2.13 8.48 -3.36
N LEU A 14 1.05 7.72 -3.53
CA LEU A 14 0.98 6.62 -4.50
C LEU A 14 0.66 7.12 -5.93
N VAL A 15 -0.14 8.20 -6.06
CA VAL A 15 -0.44 8.88 -7.35
C VAL A 15 0.77 9.65 -7.87
N ILE A 16 1.63 10.19 -7.00
CA ILE A 16 2.92 10.78 -7.39
C ILE A 16 3.82 9.75 -8.08
N CYS A 17 3.60 8.44 -7.86
CA CYS A 17 4.30 7.37 -8.57
C CYS A 17 3.90 7.25 -10.06
N SER A 18 2.72 7.73 -10.46
CA SER A 18 2.31 7.82 -11.88
C SER A 18 2.79 9.10 -12.59
N ALA A 19 3.28 10.10 -11.84
CA ALA A 19 3.68 11.40 -12.40
C ALA A 19 5.19 11.70 -12.32
N SER A 20 5.99 10.90 -11.60
CA SER A 20 7.42 11.22 -11.39
C SER A 20 8.35 10.47 -12.35
N LEU A 21 8.12 10.65 -13.65
CA LEU A 21 9.20 10.89 -14.60
C LEU A 21 9.15 12.41 -14.88
N GLU A 22 10.17 13.14 -14.43
CA GLU A 22 10.41 14.59 -14.59
C GLU A 22 10.09 15.56 -13.41
N ILE A 23 11.21 16.08 -12.85
CA ILE A 23 11.50 17.48 -12.45
C ILE A 23 10.78 18.08 -11.20
N GLY A 24 11.60 18.34 -10.17
CA GLY A 24 11.88 19.72 -9.70
C GLY A 24 10.85 20.48 -8.85
N ALA A 25 11.26 20.67 -7.59
CA ALA A 25 11.18 21.89 -6.77
C ALA A 25 9.83 22.54 -6.35
N SER A 26 9.89 23.02 -5.09
CA SER A 26 9.33 24.28 -4.58
C SER A 26 7.93 24.29 -3.94
N GLY A 27 7.94 24.12 -2.62
CA GLY A 27 7.43 25.08 -1.62
C GLY A 27 6.10 25.83 -1.82
N VAL A 28 5.17 25.59 -0.89
CA VAL A 28 4.26 26.58 -0.26
C VAL A 28 3.78 26.02 1.09
N ALA A 29 4.21 26.60 2.22
CA ALA A 29 3.45 27.53 3.08
C ALA A 29 2.20 26.89 3.73
N SER A 30 2.24 26.43 4.99
CA SER A 30 2.26 27.16 6.27
C SER A 30 0.86 27.41 6.87
N LYS A 31 0.66 26.80 8.05
CA LYS A 31 -0.21 27.16 9.20
C LYS A 31 -1.73 27.03 9.06
N CYS A 32 -2.29 26.07 9.79
CA CYS A 32 -3.20 26.31 10.92
C CYS A 32 -3.50 24.98 11.63
N LEU A 33 -3.73 25.04 12.95
CA LEU A 33 -4.13 23.96 13.88
C LEU A 33 -2.98 23.30 14.67
N GLN A 34 -2.48 24.05 15.66
CA GLN A 34 -2.28 23.46 16.98
C GLN A 34 -3.65 23.31 17.63
N GLU A 35 -4.12 22.09 17.86
CA GLU A 35 -4.90 21.77 19.07
C GLU A 35 -5.16 20.27 19.23
N GLN A 36 -4.79 19.80 20.43
CA GLN A 36 -5.27 18.59 21.10
C GLN A 36 -4.63 17.26 20.65
N THR A 37 -3.52 16.99 21.32
CA THR A 37 -2.83 15.69 21.43
C THR A 37 -3.73 14.67 22.12
N ASP A 38 -4.63 14.05 21.37
CA ASP A 38 -4.94 12.65 21.63
C ASP A 38 -3.76 11.84 21.08
N LYS A 39 -3.32 10.80 21.79
CA LYS A 39 -2.15 9.99 21.39
C LYS A 39 -2.45 9.31 20.06
N ALA A 40 -2.13 9.99 18.96
CA ALA A 40 -2.46 9.54 17.62
C ALA A 40 -1.72 8.22 17.35
N VAL A 41 -2.45 7.11 17.46
CA VAL A 41 -1.92 5.80 17.07
C VAL A 41 -1.77 5.86 15.56
N LEU A 42 -0.52 5.80 15.09
CA LEU A 42 -0.21 5.73 13.67
C LEU A 42 -0.77 4.41 13.12
N PRO A 43 -1.48 4.44 11.98
CA PRO A 43 -2.02 3.21 11.42
C PRO A 43 -0.89 2.30 10.95
N VAL A 44 -1.08 1.00 11.15
CA VAL A 44 -0.13 -0.02 10.72
C VAL A 44 -0.48 -0.46 9.30
N MET A 45 0.52 -0.49 8.41
CA MET A 45 0.36 -0.79 6.99
C MET A 45 1.21 -1.99 6.60
N ALA A 46 0.61 -2.96 5.91
CA ALA A 46 1.33 -4.09 5.34
C ALA A 46 1.24 -4.10 3.81
N VAL A 47 2.38 -4.35 3.16
CA VAL A 47 2.50 -4.47 1.70
C VAL A 47 2.58 -5.95 1.35
N VAL A 48 1.63 -6.44 0.55
CA VAL A 48 1.47 -7.86 0.26
C VAL A 48 1.44 -8.08 -1.25
N GLN A 49 2.31 -8.97 -1.72
CA GLN A 49 2.30 -9.48 -3.08
C GLN A 49 1.22 -10.56 -3.22
N VAL A 50 0.21 -10.33 -4.07
CA VAL A 50 -0.93 -11.24 -4.24
C VAL A 50 -0.81 -12.08 -5.50
N ALA A 51 -0.32 -11.52 -6.61
CA ALA A 51 -0.24 -12.25 -7.88
C ALA A 51 0.87 -11.74 -8.81
N GLY A 52 1.46 -12.68 -9.55
CA GLY A 52 2.48 -12.41 -10.56
C GLY A 52 3.90 -12.52 -10.02
N ASP A 53 4.81 -12.94 -10.89
CA ASP A 53 6.23 -13.12 -10.57
C ASP A 53 7.00 -11.80 -10.70
N ASP A 54 8.12 -11.71 -9.98
CA ASP A 54 9.07 -10.59 -10.06
C ASP A 54 8.53 -9.23 -9.60
N LEU A 55 7.72 -9.23 -8.54
CA LEU A 55 7.28 -8.00 -7.86
C LEU A 55 8.21 -7.58 -6.72
N THR A 56 9.19 -8.41 -6.36
CA THR A 56 10.12 -8.15 -5.25
C THR A 56 10.85 -6.79 -5.36
N PRO A 57 11.35 -6.36 -6.52
CA PRO A 57 11.98 -5.04 -6.65
C PRO A 57 10.99 -3.89 -6.45
N LEU A 58 9.76 -4.04 -6.95
CA LEU A 58 8.71 -3.02 -6.81
C LEU A 58 8.23 -2.91 -5.36
N VAL A 59 8.06 -4.04 -4.68
CA VAL A 59 7.73 -4.09 -3.25
C VAL A 59 8.83 -3.41 -2.44
N ALA A 60 10.10 -3.74 -2.66
CA ALA A 60 11.21 -3.09 -1.95
C ALA A 60 11.28 -1.58 -2.20
N LEU A 61 11.02 -1.13 -3.44
CA LEU A 61 10.96 0.30 -3.77
C LEU A 61 9.79 0.99 -3.05
N LEU A 62 8.62 0.35 -3.00
CA LEU A 62 7.47 0.87 -2.27
C LEU A 62 7.74 0.92 -0.77
N GLU A 63 8.30 -0.13 -0.18
CA GLU A 63 8.68 -0.17 1.23
C GLU A 63 9.69 0.94 1.56
N ASP A 64 10.72 1.16 0.74
CA ASP A 64 11.66 2.28 0.91
C ASP A 64 10.94 3.63 0.86
N ARG A 65 10.05 3.84 -0.12
CA ARG A 65 9.31 5.11 -0.24
C ARG A 65 8.35 5.33 0.92
N LEU A 66 7.65 4.27 1.35
CA LEU A 66 6.70 4.31 2.43
C LEU A 66 7.41 4.55 3.77
N SER A 67 8.56 3.91 4.00
CA SER A 67 9.35 4.06 5.23
C SER A 67 9.84 5.48 5.49
N ARG A 68 9.92 6.33 4.46
CA ARG A 68 10.31 7.74 4.56
C ARG A 68 9.20 8.65 5.12
N ASN A 69 8.00 8.12 5.33
CA ASN A 69 6.87 8.89 5.83
C ASN A 69 6.53 8.46 7.27
N GLU A 70 6.48 9.42 8.20
CA GLU A 70 6.20 9.18 9.61
C GLU A 70 4.70 9.08 9.93
N SER A 71 3.83 9.13 8.91
CA SER A 71 2.36 9.13 9.08
C SER A 71 1.75 7.74 9.30
N TYR A 72 2.55 6.67 9.27
CA TYR A 72 2.12 5.27 9.43
C TYR A 72 3.30 4.39 9.86
N VAL A 73 3.00 3.20 10.36
CA VAL A 73 4.00 2.18 10.70
C VAL A 73 3.95 1.08 9.65
N LEU A 74 5.09 0.75 9.05
CA LEU A 74 5.17 -0.34 8.08
C LEU A 74 5.43 -1.67 8.79
N VAL A 75 4.71 -2.72 8.40
CA VAL A 75 5.00 -4.09 8.87
C VAL A 75 6.24 -4.61 8.15
N ASP A 76 7.16 -5.19 8.92
CA ASP A 76 8.40 -5.76 8.38
C ASP A 76 8.13 -6.91 7.40
N ARG A 77 8.84 -6.91 6.28
CA ARG A 77 8.70 -7.92 5.24
C ARG A 77 8.96 -9.34 5.75
N GLU A 78 9.96 -9.53 6.60
CA GLU A 78 10.25 -10.84 7.22
C GLU A 78 9.08 -11.34 8.08
N HIS A 79 8.39 -10.43 8.77
CA HIS A 79 7.21 -10.75 9.56
C HIS A 79 6.05 -11.17 8.66
N ILE A 80 5.80 -10.42 7.57
CA ILE A 80 4.78 -10.75 6.58
C ILE A 80 5.04 -12.14 5.98
N ASP A 81 6.25 -12.39 5.50
CA ASP A 81 6.62 -13.67 4.89
C ASP A 81 6.49 -14.84 5.87
N LYS A 82 6.86 -14.63 7.15
CA LYS A 82 6.70 -15.64 8.19
C LYS A 82 5.23 -15.97 8.44
N VAL A 83 4.40 -14.96 8.69
CA VAL A 83 2.96 -15.15 8.97
C VAL A 83 2.25 -15.79 7.77
N LEU A 84 2.56 -15.37 6.54
CA LEU A 84 1.95 -15.92 5.34
C LEU A 84 2.42 -17.35 5.03
N LYS A 85 3.66 -17.71 5.35
CA LYS A 85 4.15 -19.11 5.26
C LYS A 85 3.46 -20.01 6.28
N GLU A 86 3.24 -19.52 7.50
CA GLU A 86 2.60 -20.28 8.58
C GLU A 86 1.10 -20.53 8.33
N GLN A 87 0.42 -19.65 7.60
CA GLN A 87 -1.04 -19.72 7.34
C GLN A 87 -1.43 -20.32 5.97
N GLU A 88 -0.46 -20.89 5.23
CA GLU A 88 -0.59 -21.40 3.86
C GLU A 88 -1.04 -20.36 2.80
N LEU A 89 -0.69 -20.64 1.54
CA LEU A 89 -0.98 -19.85 0.32
C LEU A 89 -2.46 -19.46 0.13
N ALA A 90 -3.38 -20.09 0.88
CA ALA A 90 -4.80 -19.77 0.88
C ALA A 90 -5.07 -18.33 1.30
N ALA A 91 -4.30 -17.77 2.24
CA ALA A 91 -4.48 -16.40 2.72
C ALA A 91 -4.21 -15.34 1.62
N LEU A 92 -3.17 -15.55 0.81
CA LEU A 92 -2.81 -14.67 -0.31
C LEU A 92 -3.89 -14.67 -1.41
N SER A 93 -4.42 -15.84 -1.74
CA SER A 93 -5.54 -15.95 -2.69
C SER A 93 -6.83 -15.35 -2.12
N ALA A 94 -7.06 -15.49 -0.81
CA ALA A 94 -8.23 -14.97 -0.12
C ALA A 94 -8.23 -13.43 -0.01
N ALA A 95 -7.07 -12.76 -0.01
CA ALA A 95 -6.94 -11.30 0.07
C ALA A 95 -7.68 -10.53 -1.05
N ARG A 96 -8.13 -11.22 -2.10
CA ARG A 96 -8.99 -10.63 -3.15
C ARG A 96 -10.45 -10.50 -2.70
N SER A 97 -10.90 -11.32 -1.76
CA SER A 97 -12.23 -11.27 -1.14
C SER A 97 -12.28 -10.30 0.04
N VAL A 98 -13.47 -9.83 0.43
CA VAL A 98 -13.66 -8.96 1.61
C VAL A 98 -13.18 -9.67 2.88
N ALA A 99 -13.64 -10.90 3.10
CA ALA A 99 -13.29 -11.70 4.26
C ALA A 99 -11.79 -11.98 4.36
N GLY A 100 -11.13 -12.25 3.23
CA GLY A 100 -9.69 -12.50 3.24
C GLY A 100 -8.84 -11.26 3.48
N ARG A 101 -9.28 -10.06 3.07
CA ARG A 101 -8.59 -8.80 3.47
C ARG A 101 -8.66 -8.59 4.97
N MET A 102 -9.82 -8.83 5.57
CA MET A 102 -9.97 -8.74 7.03
C MET A 102 -9.08 -9.76 7.74
N ALA A 103 -9.09 -11.01 7.28
CA ALA A 103 -8.30 -12.08 7.87
C ALA A 103 -6.79 -11.80 7.78
N VAL A 104 -6.29 -11.47 6.58
CA VAL A 104 -4.86 -11.15 6.37
C VAL A 104 -4.46 -9.91 7.17
N GLY A 105 -5.30 -8.88 7.20
CA GLY A 105 -5.04 -7.67 7.98
C GLY A 105 -4.93 -7.95 9.47
N HIS A 106 -5.86 -8.74 10.01
CA HIS A 106 -5.86 -9.14 11.41
C HIS A 106 -4.64 -10.01 11.77
N LEU A 107 -4.27 -10.94 10.89
CA LEU A 107 -3.09 -11.80 11.06
C LEU A 107 -1.79 -10.99 11.11
N LEU A 108 -1.68 -9.96 10.27
CA LEU A 108 -0.50 -9.09 10.21
C LEU A 108 -0.54 -7.94 11.23
N GLY A 109 -1.63 -7.80 11.99
CA GLY A 109 -1.84 -6.66 12.88
C GLY A 109 -1.88 -5.32 12.14
N ALA A 110 -2.29 -5.32 10.87
CA ALA A 110 -2.32 -4.15 10.01
C ALA A 110 -3.72 -3.53 9.97
N ASP A 111 -3.80 -2.20 10.06
CA ASP A 111 -5.02 -1.41 9.84
C ASP A 111 -5.28 -1.19 8.34
N LEU A 112 -4.19 -1.17 7.55
CA LEU A 112 -4.19 -0.99 6.11
C LEU A 112 -3.42 -2.09 5.39
N LEU A 113 -4.00 -2.58 4.30
CA LEU A 113 -3.36 -3.52 3.38
C LEU A 113 -3.14 -2.86 2.03
N VAL A 114 -1.90 -2.95 1.54
CA VAL A 114 -1.52 -2.59 0.17
C VAL A 114 -1.27 -3.89 -0.58
N LEU A 115 -2.17 -4.24 -1.49
CA LEU A 115 -2.09 -5.45 -2.29
C LEU A 115 -1.50 -5.12 -3.66
N LEU A 116 -0.42 -5.80 -4.03
CA LEU A 116 0.20 -5.67 -5.34
C LEU A 116 -0.07 -6.90 -6.21
N SER A 117 -0.43 -6.67 -7.46
CA SER A 117 -0.58 -7.71 -8.47
C SER A 117 0.04 -7.28 -9.80
N LYS A 118 0.72 -8.19 -10.48
CA LYS A 118 1.22 -8.02 -11.84
C LYS A 118 0.37 -8.87 -12.77
N HIS A 119 -0.22 -8.25 -13.78
CA HIS A 119 -1.07 -8.92 -14.76
C HIS A 119 -0.33 -8.97 -16.11
N THR A 120 0.02 -10.17 -16.56
CA THR A 120 0.78 -10.41 -17.80
C THR A 120 -0.15 -10.69 -18.99
N THR A 121 -1.16 -9.85 -19.18
CA THR A 121 -2.07 -9.95 -20.34
C THR A 121 -1.45 -9.31 -21.59
N ALA A 122 -2.22 -9.20 -22.69
CA ALA A 122 -1.78 -8.55 -23.93
C ALA A 122 -1.24 -7.11 -23.73
N ARG A 123 -1.71 -6.42 -22.67
CA ARG A 123 -1.15 -5.15 -22.19
C ARG A 123 -0.79 -5.33 -20.72
N PRO A 124 0.49 -5.58 -20.39
CA PRO A 124 0.87 -5.86 -19.02
C PRO A 124 0.68 -4.62 -18.14
N TYR A 125 0.22 -4.82 -16.91
CA TYR A 125 0.00 -3.75 -15.94
C TYR A 125 0.23 -4.23 -14.50
N TYR A 126 0.60 -3.30 -13.62
CA TYR A 126 0.52 -3.46 -12.18
C TYR A 126 -0.83 -2.97 -11.67
N GLU A 127 -1.39 -3.70 -10.72
CA GLU A 127 -2.56 -3.30 -9.95
C GLU A 127 -2.13 -3.13 -8.50
N VAL A 128 -2.41 -1.96 -7.94
CA VAL A 128 -2.20 -1.65 -6.53
C VAL A 128 -3.57 -1.39 -5.91
N VAL A 129 -3.90 -2.14 -4.86
CA VAL A 129 -5.17 -1.99 -4.13
C VAL A 129 -4.87 -1.65 -2.69
N ILE A 130 -5.39 -0.52 -2.22
CA ILE A 130 -5.31 -0.12 -0.82
C ILE A 130 -6.65 -0.45 -0.17
N SER A 131 -6.61 -1.13 0.97
CA SER A 131 -7.80 -1.57 1.68
C SER A 131 -7.68 -1.37 3.18
N GLU A 132 -8.78 -1.00 3.81
CA GLU A 132 -8.93 -1.00 5.26
C GLU A 132 -9.25 -2.42 5.74
N THR A 133 -8.63 -2.85 6.83
CA THR A 133 -8.72 -4.23 7.33
C THR A 133 -9.87 -4.44 8.31
N SER A 134 -10.30 -3.39 9.02
CA SER A 134 -11.41 -3.42 10.00
C SER A 134 -12.73 -3.92 9.40
N HIS A 135 -13.00 -3.51 8.15
CA HIS A 135 -14.22 -3.84 7.41
C HIS A 135 -13.95 -4.46 6.04
N GLY A 136 -12.68 -4.66 5.67
CA GLY A 136 -12.28 -5.19 4.37
C GLY A 136 -12.63 -4.25 3.20
N LEU A 137 -12.81 -2.97 3.47
CA LEU A 137 -13.20 -1.96 2.49
C LEU A 137 -12.04 -1.68 1.53
N ARG A 138 -12.36 -1.65 0.24
CA ARG A 138 -11.41 -1.28 -0.80
C ARG A 138 -11.43 0.24 -0.97
N LEU A 139 -10.39 0.90 -0.48
CA LEU A 139 -10.30 2.36 -0.46
C LEU A 139 -9.87 2.93 -1.81
N GLN A 140 -8.87 2.29 -2.44
CA GLN A 140 -8.33 2.73 -3.72
C GLN A 140 -7.88 1.54 -4.57
N VAL A 141 -8.03 1.71 -5.88
CA VAL A 141 -7.41 0.84 -6.90
C VAL A 141 -6.64 1.73 -7.85
N SER A 142 -5.42 1.34 -8.18
CA SER A 142 -4.59 2.03 -9.16
C SER A 142 -4.02 1.01 -10.14
N ILE A 143 -4.13 1.32 -11.43
CA ILE A 143 -3.63 0.48 -12.52
C ILE A 143 -2.51 1.23 -13.20
N LEU A 144 -1.31 0.64 -13.21
CA LEU A 144 -0.11 1.23 -13.80
C LEU A 144 0.31 0.36 -14.99
N PRO A 145 0.23 0.87 -16.24
CA PRO A 145 0.70 0.11 -17.39
C PRO A 145 2.20 -0.13 -17.28
N ILE A 146 2.66 -1.35 -17.61
CA ILE A 146 4.09 -1.63 -17.73
C ILE A 146 4.52 -1.09 -19.09
N GLY A 147 5.19 0.06 -19.08
CA GLY A 147 5.81 0.60 -20.28
C GLY A 147 6.77 -0.45 -20.84
N LYS A 148 6.64 -0.76 -22.14
CA LYS A 148 7.73 -1.45 -22.83
C LYS A 148 8.89 -0.47 -22.87
N GLU A 149 10.01 -0.80 -22.24
CA GLU A 149 11.28 -0.23 -22.67
C GLU A 149 11.40 -0.52 -24.17
N VAL A 150 11.47 0.55 -24.94
CA VAL A 150 11.87 0.51 -26.34
C VAL A 150 13.33 0.07 -26.32
N ILE A 151 13.59 -1.16 -26.75
CA ILE A 151 14.93 -1.64 -27.12
C ILE A 151 15.32 -0.94 -28.42
#